data_AF-A0A3E0EUL5-F1
#
_entry.id   AF-A0A3E0EUL5-F1
#
_cell.length_a   1.000
_cell.length_b   1.000
_cell.length_c   1.000
_cell.angle_alpha   90.00
_cell.angle_beta   90.00
_cell.angle_gamma   90.00
#
_symmetry.space_group_name_H-M   'P 1'
#
loop_
_entity.id
_entity.type
_entity.pdbx_description
1 polymer ?
#
loop_
_entity_poly.entity_id
_entity_poly.type
_entity_poly.pdbx_seq_one_letter_code
_entity_poly.pdbx_strand_id
1 'polypeptide(L)'
;MSEEKKIITSEEFDLAIRLIADYKLQLDQQLKDVLAKDQKVNIQGDIKENTFRVLQKYYQMYYAMTLHWEDLKAMDRHLLETIDYDKIKLLKGHEHMSLNLLKKLMISHSIR
;
A
#
# COMPACT_ATOMS: atom_id res chain seq x y z
N MET A 1 -57.27 9.97 -1.12
CA MET A 1 -55.94 10.55 -0.86
C MET A 1 -55.27 10.72 -2.22
N SER A 2 -55.31 11.91 -2.82
CA SER A 2 -54.61 12.16 -4.09
C SER A 2 -53.13 12.27 -3.76
N GLU A 3 -52.28 11.43 -4.34
CA GLU A 3 -50.84 11.64 -4.30
C GLU A 3 -50.57 12.91 -5.12
N GLU A 4 -50.33 14.03 -4.44
CA GLU A 4 -49.81 15.22 -5.10
C GLU A 4 -48.48 14.86 -5.75
N LYS A 5 -48.38 15.03 -7.08
CA LYS A 5 -47.11 14.92 -7.79
C LYS A 5 -46.17 16.00 -7.27
N LYS A 6 -45.25 15.62 -6.38
CA LYS A 6 -44.17 16.49 -5.93
C LYS A 6 -43.38 16.95 -7.16
N ILE A 7 -43.36 18.25 -7.40
CA ILE A 7 -42.53 18.86 -8.45
C ILE A 7 -41.11 18.98 -7.89
N ILE A 8 -40.15 18.32 -8.54
CA ILE A 8 -38.74 18.44 -8.18
C ILE A 8 -38.28 19.86 -8.49
N THR A 9 -37.77 20.56 -7.49
CA THR A 9 -37.23 21.91 -7.69
C THR A 9 -35.82 21.86 -8.28
N SER A 10 -35.37 22.96 -8.90
CA SER A 10 -33.99 23.06 -9.39
C SER A 10 -32.96 22.87 -8.27
N GLU A 11 -33.28 23.31 -7.05
CA GLU A 11 -32.41 23.13 -5.87
C GLU A 11 -32.27 21.66 -5.49
N GLU A 12 -33.37 20.90 -5.52
CA GLU A 12 -33.35 19.46 -5.26
C GLU A 12 -32.56 18.71 -6.34
N PHE A 13 -32.68 19.14 -7.59
CA PHE A 13 -31.91 18.60 -8.70
C PHE A 13 -30.41 18.89 -8.55
N ASP A 14 -30.04 20.14 -8.28
CA ASP A 14 -28.65 20.56 -8.09
C ASP A 14 -28.00 19.84 -6.90
N LEU A 15 -28.76 19.65 -5.80
CA LEU A 15 -28.30 18.88 -4.65
C LEU A 15 -28.03 17.41 -5.03
N ALA A 16 -28.92 16.79 -5.81
CA ALA A 16 -28.72 15.42 -6.28
C ALA A 16 -27.47 15.29 -7.16
N ILE A 17 -27.22 16.25 -8.05
CA ILE A 17 -26.01 16.28 -8.89
C ILE A 17 -24.74 16.41 -8.04
N ARG A 18 -24.75 17.28 -7.01
CA ARG A 18 -23.62 17.41 -6.07
C ARG A 18 -23.34 16.11 -5.32
N LEU A 19 -24.38 15.45 -4.81
CA LEU A 19 -24.24 14.17 -4.11
C LEU A 19 -23.64 13.09 -5.02
N ILE A 20 -24.05 13.02 -6.28
CA ILE A 20 -23.49 12.07 -7.25
C ILE A 20 -22.01 12.39 -7.53
N ALA A 21 -21.67 13.67 -7.69
CA ALA A 21 -20.29 14.10 -7.92
C ALA A 21 -19.38 13.77 -6.74
N ASP A 22 -19.83 14.05 -5.51
CA ASP A 22 -19.09 13.73 -4.28
C ASP A 22 -18.89 12.22 -4.14
N TYR A 23 -19.94 11.42 -4.42
CA TYR A 23 -19.85 9.97 -4.37
C TYR A 23 -18.89 9.40 -5.41
N LYS A 24 -18.89 9.96 -6.63
CA LYS A 24 -17.93 9.59 -7.68
C LYS A 24 -16.50 9.92 -7.26
N LEU A 25 -16.27 11.08 -6.65
CA LEU A 25 -14.94 11.48 -6.18
C LEU A 25 -14.44 10.55 -5.06
N GLN A 26 -15.31 10.15 -4.13
CA GLN A 26 -14.99 9.15 -3.12
C GLN A 26 -14.64 7.78 -3.72
N LEU A 27 -15.42 7.31 -4.70
CA LEU A 27 -15.15 6.06 -5.42
C LEU A 27 -13.81 6.10 -6.17
N ASP A 28 -13.54 7.20 -6.88
CA ASP A 28 -12.28 7.38 -7.61
C ASP A 28 -11.07 7.38 -6.66
N GLN A 29 -11.22 7.94 -5.46
CA GLN A 29 -10.21 7.90 -4.42
C GLN A 29 -9.98 6.47 -3.90
N GLN A 30 -11.06 5.75 -3.58
CA GLN A 30 -10.98 4.36 -3.13
C GLN A 30 -10.38 3.42 -4.20
N LEU A 31 -10.73 3.62 -5.46
CA LEU A 31 -10.18 2.87 -6.59
C LEU A 31 -8.67 3.07 -6.72
N LYS A 32 -8.17 4.31 -6.55
CA LYS A 32 -6.72 4.56 -6.54
C LYS A 32 -6.02 3.82 -5.40
N ASP A 33 -6.62 3.79 -4.22
CA ASP A 33 -6.07 3.08 -3.06
C ASP A 33 -6.11 1.56 -3.25
N VAL A 34 -7.13 1.01 -3.91
CA VAL A 34 -7.23 -0.42 -4.24
C VAL A 34 -6.23 -0.80 -5.33
N LEU A 35 -6.13 -0.01 -6.40
CA LEU A 35 -5.18 -0.25 -7.49
C LEU A 35 -3.72 -0.15 -7.03
N ALA A 36 -3.42 0.66 -6.01
CA ALA A 36 -2.10 0.70 -5.40
C ALA A 36 -1.77 -0.58 -4.61
N LYS A 37 -2.78 -1.26 -4.04
CA LYS A 37 -2.61 -2.48 -3.23
C LYS A 37 -2.20 -3.70 -4.06
N ASP A 38 -2.69 -3.80 -5.30
CA ASP A 38 -2.42 -4.94 -6.18
C ASP A 38 -1.16 -4.76 -7.04
N GLN A 39 -0.41 -3.66 -6.85
CA GLN A 39 0.83 -3.45 -7.58
C GLN A 39 1.91 -4.42 -7.10
N LYS A 40 2.44 -5.21 -8.04
CA LYS A 40 3.62 -6.04 -7.82
C LYS A 40 4.87 -5.29 -8.23
N VAL A 41 5.91 -5.39 -7.40
CA VAL A 41 7.23 -4.79 -7.64
C VAL A 41 8.29 -5.88 -7.61
N ASN A 42 9.20 -5.86 -8.59
CA ASN A 42 10.38 -6.71 -8.60
C ASN A 42 11.53 -5.98 -7.91
N ILE A 43 11.96 -6.49 -6.76
CA ILE A 43 13.11 -5.96 -6.00
C ILE A 43 14.29 -6.95 -5.96
N GLN A 44 14.16 -8.12 -6.60
CA GLN A 44 15.14 -9.20 -6.51
C GLN A 44 16.53 -8.79 -7.02
N GLY A 45 16.59 -8.00 -8.10
CA GLY A 45 17.86 -7.55 -8.70
C GLY A 45 18.57 -6.44 -7.92
N ASP A 46 17.85 -5.71 -7.08
CA ASP A 46 18.35 -4.51 -6.42
C ASP A 46 18.69 -4.75 -4.94
N ILE A 47 18.18 -5.82 -4.36
CA ILE A 47 18.40 -6.19 -2.96
C ILE A 47 19.65 -7.05 -2.80
N LYS A 48 20.49 -6.72 -1.81
CA LYS A 48 21.66 -7.54 -1.44
C LYS A 48 21.27 -8.67 -0.50
N GLU A 49 22.03 -9.76 -0.51
CA GLU A 49 21.77 -10.93 0.34
C GLU A 49 21.63 -10.58 1.83
N ASN A 50 22.53 -9.73 2.36
CA ASN A 50 22.46 -9.30 3.77
C ASN A 50 21.17 -8.53 4.07
N THR A 51 20.69 -7.68 3.14
CA THR A 51 19.44 -6.95 3.29
C THR A 51 18.23 -7.88 3.18
N PHE A 52 18.28 -8.87 2.29
CA PHE A 52 17.24 -9.89 2.20
C PHE A 52 17.13 -10.72 3.48
N ARG A 53 18.25 -11.12 4.10
CA ARG A 53 18.23 -11.86 5.37
C ARG A 53 17.52 -11.07 6.49
N VAL A 54 17.68 -9.74 6.50
CA VAL A 54 16.93 -8.86 7.41
C VAL A 54 15.43 -8.94 7.13
N LEU A 55 15.05 -8.80 5.86
CA LEU A 55 13.67 -8.84 5.41
C LEU A 55 13.00 -10.18 5.74
N GLN A 56 13.71 -11.27 5.46
CA GLN A 56 13.28 -12.64 5.75
C GLN A 56 13.03 -12.83 7.26
N LYS A 57 13.97 -12.39 8.11
CA LYS A 57 13.81 -12.48 9.56
C LYS A 57 12.65 -11.61 10.07
N TYR A 58 12.46 -10.43 9.49
CA TYR A 58 11.34 -9.55 9.81
C TYR A 58 9.99 -10.23 9.53
N TYR A 59 9.79 -10.74 8.32
CA TYR A 59 8.54 -11.43 7.97
C TYR A 59 8.33 -12.71 8.76
N GLN A 60 9.41 -13.45 9.04
CA GLN A 60 9.33 -14.66 9.85
C GLN A 60 8.93 -14.33 11.29
N MET A 61 9.52 -13.31 11.91
CA MET A 61 9.30 -12.98 13.31
C MET A 61 7.94 -12.31 13.58
N TYR A 62 7.51 -11.40 12.69
CA TYR A 62 6.32 -10.59 12.93
C TYR A 62 5.06 -11.09 12.20
N TYR A 63 5.22 -11.92 11.18
CA TYR A 63 4.11 -12.38 10.34
C TYR A 63 4.08 -13.92 10.17
N ALA A 64 4.98 -14.65 10.85
CA ALA A 64 5.13 -16.10 10.72
C ALA A 64 5.27 -16.57 9.25
N MET A 65 5.83 -15.72 8.40
CA MET A 65 5.96 -15.94 6.97
C MET A 65 7.43 -16.17 6.61
N THR A 66 7.71 -17.28 5.94
CA THR A 66 9.05 -17.54 5.40
C THR A 66 9.14 -16.94 4.02
N LEU A 67 9.92 -15.86 3.90
CA LEU A 67 10.21 -15.24 2.61
C LEU A 67 11.31 -16.01 1.89
N HIS A 68 11.10 -16.37 0.62
CA HIS A 68 12.09 -16.94 -0.28
C HIS A 68 12.65 -15.88 -1.23
N TRP A 69 13.85 -16.13 -1.76
CA TRP A 69 14.49 -15.19 -2.68
C TRP A 69 13.68 -14.94 -3.96
N GLU A 70 12.93 -15.94 -4.41
CA GLU A 70 12.08 -15.87 -5.60
C GLU A 70 10.84 -14.99 -5.41
N ASP A 71 10.35 -14.85 -4.16
CA ASP A 71 9.19 -14.01 -3.84
C ASP A 71 9.48 -12.53 -4.16
N LEU A 72 10.75 -12.13 -4.12
CA LEU A 72 11.22 -10.79 -4.43
C LEU A 72 10.96 -10.35 -5.87
N LYS A 73 10.67 -11.29 -6.78
CA LYS A 73 10.33 -10.99 -8.19
C LYS A 73 8.98 -10.29 -8.34
N ALA A 74 8.06 -10.51 -7.39
CA ALA A 74 6.69 -10.01 -7.47
C ALA A 74 6.13 -9.75 -6.07
N MET A 75 6.75 -8.83 -5.33
CA MET A 75 6.30 -8.42 -4.01
C MET A 75 5.11 -7.46 -4.13
N ASP A 76 4.09 -7.59 -3.28
CA ASP A 76 3.06 -6.56 -3.18
C ASP A 76 3.67 -5.26 -2.67
N ARG A 77 3.46 -4.19 -3.42
CA ARG A 77 3.89 -2.83 -3.07
C ARG A 77 3.39 -2.46 -1.67
N HIS A 78 2.13 -2.76 -1.37
CA HIS A 78 1.54 -2.45 -0.08
C HIS A 78 2.22 -3.19 1.09
N LEU A 79 2.65 -4.44 0.88
CA LEU A 79 3.43 -5.18 1.88
C LEU A 79 4.78 -4.52 2.15
N LEU A 80 5.37 -3.89 1.14
CA LEU A 80 6.63 -3.17 1.25
C LEU A 80 6.45 -1.78 1.90
N GLU A 81 5.37 -1.06 1.60
CA GLU A 81 5.03 0.23 2.21
C GLU A 81 4.72 0.09 3.71
N THR A 82 4.15 -1.05 4.11
CA THR A 82 3.80 -1.32 5.51
C THR A 82 4.97 -1.85 6.36
N ILE A 83 6.19 -1.89 5.81
CA ILE A 83 7.38 -2.29 6.56
C ILE A 83 7.63 -1.31 7.72
N ASP A 84 7.56 -1.86 8.92
CA ASP A 84 7.89 -1.15 10.15
C ASP A 84 9.40 -1.21 10.39
N TYR A 85 10.09 -0.12 10.04
CA TYR A 85 11.53 -0.01 10.20
C TYR A 85 12.00 0.01 11.66
N ASP A 86 11.15 0.37 12.62
CA ASP A 86 11.53 0.36 14.03
C ASP A 86 11.54 -1.06 14.57
N LYS A 87 10.61 -1.92 14.14
CA LYS A 87 10.68 -3.37 14.37
C LYS A 87 11.95 -3.97 13.76
N ILE A 88 12.34 -3.56 12.56
CA ILE A 88 13.58 -4.03 11.94
C ILE A 88 14.82 -3.63 12.77
N LYS A 89 14.87 -2.40 13.30
CA LYS A 89 16.00 -1.95 14.15
C LYS A 89 16.18 -2.82 15.40
N LEU A 90 15.10 -3.41 15.92
CA LEU A 90 15.13 -4.26 17.12
C LEU A 90 15.65 -5.68 16.83
N LEU A 91 15.76 -6.09 15.57
CA LEU A 91 16.35 -7.37 15.19
C LEU A 91 17.88 -7.31 15.46
N LYS A 92 18.30 -7.79 16.64
CA LYS A 92 19.72 -7.87 17.03
C LYS A 92 20.57 -8.54 15.94
N GLY A 93 21.75 -7.96 15.66
CA GLY A 93 22.75 -8.53 14.76
C GLY A 93 22.69 -8.08 13.30
N HIS A 94 21.85 -7.09 12.97
CA HIS A 94 21.77 -6.55 11.61
C HIS A 94 22.38 -5.16 11.53
N GLU A 95 23.33 -5.01 10.61
CA GLU A 95 24.09 -3.77 10.43
C GLU A 95 23.15 -2.62 10.07
N HIS A 96 23.38 -1.44 10.67
CA HIS A 96 22.72 -0.19 10.27
C HIS A 96 22.75 0.05 8.76
N MET A 97 23.78 -0.46 8.08
CA MET A 97 23.93 -0.37 6.63
C MET A 97 22.81 -1.11 5.88
N SER A 98 22.41 -2.31 6.29
CA SER A 98 21.36 -3.09 5.62
C SER A 98 19.98 -2.42 5.72
N LEU A 99 19.67 -1.82 6.87
CA LEU A 99 18.44 -1.03 7.04
C LEU A 99 18.43 0.21 6.14
N ASN A 100 19.56 0.93 6.07
CA ASN A 100 19.68 2.10 5.20
C ASN A 100 19.58 1.72 3.72
N LEU A 101 20.15 0.58 3.33
CA LEU A 101 20.02 0.04 1.97
C LEU A 101 18.57 -0.34 1.67
N LEU A 102 17.86 -0.97 2.61
CA LEU A 102 16.44 -1.29 2.45
C LEU A 102 15.60 -0.02 2.26
N LYS A 103 15.82 1.02 3.07
CA LYS A 103 15.12 2.31 2.91
C LYS A 103 15.40 2.96 1.56
N LYS A 104 16.67 2.98 1.12
CA LYS A 104 17.04 3.51 -0.20
C LYS A 104 16.36 2.74 -1.34
N LEU A 105 16.29 1.42 -1.20
CA LEU A 105 15.61 0.54 -2.16
C LEU A 105 14.10 0.83 -2.22
N MET A 106 13.43 1.01 -1.08
CA MET A 106 12.01 1.37 -1.09
C MET A 106 11.79 2.72 -1.80
N ILE A 107 12.62 3.71 -1.51
CA ILE A 107 12.56 5.02 -2.16
C ILE A 107 12.79 4.92 -3.68
N SER A 108 13.74 4.10 -4.16
CA SER A 108 13.98 3.94 -5.60
C SER A 108 12.81 3.30 -6.33
N HIS A 109 12.00 2.50 -5.64
CA HIS A 109 10.74 1.94 -6.14
C HIS A 109 9.52 2.84 -5.86
N SER A 110 9.75 4.07 -5.40
CA SER A 110 8.72 5.05 -5.00
C SER A 110 7.80 4.56 -3.87
N ILE A 111 8.26 3.59 -3.08
CA ILE A 111 7.58 3.03 -1.91
C ILE A 111 7.92 3.94 -0.72
N ARG A 112 6.89 4.47 -0.05
CA ARG A 112 7.03 5.47 1.03
C ARG A 112 6.71 4.89 2.39
#